data_AF-A0A354X3F9-F1
#
_entry.id   AF-A0A354X3F9-F1
#
_cell.length_a   1.000
_cell.length_b   1.000
_cell.length_c   1.000
_cell.angle_alpha   90.00
_cell.angle_beta   90.00
_cell.angle_gamma   90.00
#
_symmetry.space_group_name_H-M   'P 1'
#
loop_
_entity.id
_entity.type
_entity.pdbx_description
1 polymer ?
#
loop_
_entity_poly.entity_id
_entity_poly.type
_entity_poly.pdbx_seq_one_letter_code
_entity_poly.pdbx_strand_id
1 'polypeptide(L)'
;GQMSAWYVFSAMGFYPLNPVSGEFVLGAPQIPSAVIPLENGKEFRMEAKNLSEENLFVEKIEWNGQYYDKKTLSYKDLMAGGTLVFYMTGKQP
;
A
#
# COMPACT_ATOMS: atom_id res chain seq x y z
N GLY A 1 -14.23 10.13 -12.46
CA GLY A 1 -13.78 8.82 -11.95
C GLY A 1 -12.27 8.74 -11.77
N GLN A 2 -11.48 9.13 -12.77
CA GLN A 2 -10.02 8.94 -12.77
C GLN A 2 -9.28 9.63 -11.60
N MET A 3 -9.57 10.90 -11.31
CA MET A 3 -8.94 11.64 -10.20
C MET A 3 -9.32 11.05 -8.82
N SER A 4 -10.55 10.59 -8.67
CA SER A 4 -11.02 9.97 -7.43
C SER A 4 -10.32 8.63 -7.20
N ALA A 5 -10.16 7.81 -8.25
CA ALA A 5 -9.42 6.56 -8.17
C ALA A 5 -7.95 6.80 -7.83
N TRP A 6 -7.32 7.79 -8.48
CA TRP A 6 -5.95 8.20 -8.15
C TRP A 6 -5.82 8.54 -6.66
N TYR A 7 -6.72 9.37 -6.13
CA TYR A 7 -6.68 9.77 -4.72
C TYR A 7 -6.81 8.57 -3.78
N VAL A 8 -7.76 7.65 -4.04
CA VAL A 8 -7.96 6.47 -3.20
C VAL A 8 -6.73 5.57 -3.19
N PHE A 9 -6.13 5.29 -4.36
CA PHE A 9 -4.91 4.50 -4.45
C PHE A 9 -3.72 5.19 -3.76
N SER A 10 -3.49 6.47 -4.04
CA SER A 10 -2.45 7.26 -3.39
C SER A 10 -2.61 7.33 -1.88
N ALA A 11 -3.84 7.48 -1.37
CA ALA A 11 -4.13 7.49 0.06
C ALA A 11 -3.81 6.14 0.72
N MET A 12 -3.97 5.03 -0.01
CA MET A 12 -3.57 3.71 0.47
C MET A 12 -2.05 3.44 0.35
N GLY A 13 -1.29 4.37 -0.21
CA GLY A 13 0.16 4.26 -0.32
C GLY A 13 0.64 3.39 -1.48
N PHE A 14 -0.16 3.18 -2.53
CA PHE A 14 0.30 2.51 -3.74
C PHE A 14 -0.47 2.94 -4.99
N TYR A 15 0.16 2.89 -6.17
CA TYR A 15 -0.47 3.35 -7.42
C TYR A 15 -0.06 2.53 -8.65
N PRO A 16 -0.99 2.14 -9.54
CA PRO A 16 -0.67 1.44 -10.79
C PRO A 16 -0.14 2.43 -11.84
N LEU A 17 1.16 2.77 -11.73
CA LEU A 17 1.81 3.75 -12.64
C LEU A 17 1.77 3.30 -14.10
N ASN A 18 2.00 2.01 -14.34
CA ASN A 18 1.89 1.39 -15.66
C ASN A 18 0.88 0.23 -15.58
N PRO A 19 -0.38 0.44 -15.96
CA PRO A 19 -1.41 -0.59 -15.88
C PRO A 19 -1.08 -1.87 -16.67
N VAL A 20 -0.26 -1.77 -17.71
CA VAL A 20 0.14 -2.90 -18.56
C VAL A 20 1.20 -3.77 -17.89
N SER A 21 2.05 -3.21 -17.02
CA SER A 21 3.08 -4.00 -16.33
C SER A 21 2.50 -4.88 -15.22
N GLY A 22 1.28 -4.61 -14.76
CA GLY A 22 0.69 -5.30 -13.62
C GLY A 22 1.40 -4.99 -12.30
N GLU A 23 2.08 -3.84 -12.20
CA GLU A 23 2.78 -3.42 -10.99
C GLU A 23 2.11 -2.20 -10.34
N PHE A 24 2.00 -2.25 -9.02
CA PHE A 24 1.60 -1.13 -8.18
C PHE A 24 2.85 -0.58 -7.51
N VAL A 25 3.22 0.66 -7.84
CA VAL A 25 4.35 1.34 -7.20
C VAL A 25 3.94 1.71 -5.78
N LEU A 26 4.78 1.35 -4.82
CA LEU A 26 4.59 1.68 -3.41
C LEU A 26 5.03 3.11 -3.13
N GLY A 27 4.23 3.81 -2.35
CA GLY A 27 4.47 5.15 -1.84
C GLY A 27 4.27 5.19 -0.33
N ALA A 28 3.78 6.32 0.19
CA ALA A 28 3.47 6.50 1.60
C ALA A 28 1.94 6.57 1.80
N PRO A 29 1.35 5.77 2.70
CA PRO A 29 -0.06 5.85 3.00
C PRO A 29 -0.42 7.17 3.70
N GLN A 30 -1.67 7.59 3.55
CA GLN A 30 -2.26 8.79 4.17
C GLN A 30 -3.46 8.45 5.07
N ILE A 31 -3.78 7.16 5.19
CA ILE A 31 -4.85 6.65 6.06
C ILE A 31 -4.31 5.48 6.90
N PRO A 32 -4.85 5.28 8.13
CA PRO A 32 -4.32 4.28 9.05
C PRO A 32 -4.59 2.84 8.60
N SER A 33 -5.68 2.58 7.88
CA SER A 33 -5.98 1.27 7.33
C SER A 33 -7.00 1.32 6.20
N ALA A 34 -6.98 0.30 5.35
CA ALA A 34 -8.00 0.05 4.33
C ALA A 34 -8.15 -1.45 4.08
N VAL A 35 -9.36 -1.86 3.69
CA VAL A 35 -9.67 -3.22 3.26
C VAL A 35 -10.33 -3.17 1.89
N ILE A 36 -9.79 -3.92 0.94
CA ILE A 36 -10.32 -4.06 -0.41
C ILE A 36 -10.83 -5.50 -0.55
N PRO A 37 -12.16 -5.72 -0.64
CA PRO A 37 -12.70 -7.01 -1.02
C PRO A 37 -12.36 -7.29 -2.49
N LEU A 38 -11.80 -8.46 -2.77
CA LEU A 38 -11.40 -8.89 -4.10
C LEU A 38 -12.48 -9.79 -4.71
N GLU A 39 -12.59 -9.77 -6.05
CA GLU A 39 -13.62 -10.54 -6.77
C GLU A 39 -13.52 -12.05 -6.57
N ASN A 40 -12.34 -12.55 -6.18
CA ASN A 40 -12.11 -13.97 -5.87
C ASN A 40 -12.50 -14.35 -4.43
N GLY A 41 -13.19 -13.48 -3.70
CA GLY A 41 -13.63 -13.70 -2.32
C GLY A 41 -12.54 -13.53 -1.26
N LYS A 42 -11.35 -13.10 -1.67
CA LYS A 42 -10.25 -12.75 -0.75
C LYS A 42 -10.31 -11.27 -0.39
N GLU A 43 -9.43 -10.86 0.51
CA GLU A 43 -9.26 -9.47 0.90
C GLU A 43 -7.80 -9.07 0.79
N PHE A 44 -7.59 -7.85 0.30
CA PHE A 44 -6.34 -7.14 0.45
C PHE A 44 -6.51 -6.12 1.59
N ARG A 45 -5.55 -6.10 2.51
CA ARG A 45 -5.54 -5.21 3.67
C ARG A 45 -4.29 -4.35 3.63
N MET A 46 -4.46 -3.06 3.89
CA MET A 46 -3.37 -2.13 4.10
C MET A 46 -3.47 -1.56 5.51
N GLU A 47 -2.35 -1.49 6.21
CA GLU A 47 -2.22 -0.85 7.52
C GLU A 47 -1.02 0.09 7.54
N ALA A 48 -1.18 1.26 8.16
CA ALA A 48 -0.10 2.19 8.44
C ALA A 48 0.09 2.30 9.95
N LYS A 49 1.17 1.70 10.46
CA LYS A 49 1.57 1.79 11.88
C LYS A 49 2.28 3.11 12.12
N ASN A 50 1.97 3.75 13.24
CA ASN A 50 2.54 5.03 13.66
C ASN A 50 2.27 6.21 12.72
N LEU A 51 1.30 6.15 11.80
CA LEU A 51 0.94 7.29 10.97
C LEU A 51 0.42 8.45 11.85
N SER A 52 1.05 9.62 11.75
CA SER A 52 0.67 10.84 12.47
C SER A 52 1.06 12.07 11.63
N GLU A 53 0.74 13.26 12.12
CA GLU A 53 1.18 14.51 11.49
C GLU A 53 2.71 14.65 11.46
N GLU A 54 3.42 14.03 12.41
CA GLU A 54 4.89 14.00 12.41
C GLU A 54 5.46 12.83 11.60
N ASN A 55 4.77 11.68 11.58
CA ASN A 55 5.28 10.44 11.00
C ASN A 55 4.77 10.22 9.57
N LEU A 56 5.42 10.89 8.61
CA LEU A 56 5.01 10.92 7.20
C LEU A 56 5.86 10.04 6.27
N PHE A 57 7.01 9.54 6.73
CA PHE A 57 7.92 8.74 5.91
C PHE A 57 7.76 7.25 6.19
N VAL A 58 7.99 6.41 5.18
CA VAL A 58 8.00 4.96 5.34
C VAL A 58 9.37 4.50 5.83
N GLU A 59 9.41 3.90 7.01
CA GLU A 59 10.62 3.29 7.59
C GLU A 59 10.86 1.89 7.03
N LYS A 60 9.80 1.07 7.02
CA LYS A 60 9.82 -0.29 6.47
C LYS A 60 8.43 -0.71 6.04
N ILE A 61 8.39 -1.76 5.22
CA ILE A 61 7.17 -2.40 4.75
C ILE A 61 7.24 -3.88 5.10
N GLU A 62 6.10 -4.44 5.48
CA GLU A 62 5.93 -5.88 5.65
C GLU A 62 4.80 -6.38 4.74
N TRP A 63 5.04 -7.51 4.08
CA TRP A 63 4.04 -8.24 3.31
C TRP A 63 3.76 -9.57 4.00
N ASN A 64 2.53 -9.75 4.48
CA ASN A 64 2.13 -10.94 5.24
C ASN A 64 3.06 -11.26 6.43
N GLY A 65 3.50 -10.22 7.14
CA GLY A 65 4.38 -10.31 8.30
C GLY A 65 5.87 -10.53 7.98
N GLN A 66 6.25 -10.54 6.70
CA GLN A 66 7.64 -10.65 6.28
C GLN A 66 8.15 -9.31 5.75
N TYR A 67 9.41 -8.98 6.06
CA TYR A 67 10.05 -7.78 5.55
C TYR A 67 9.98 -7.70 4.02
N TYR A 68 9.65 -6.52 3.50
CA TYR A 68 9.40 -6.28 2.08
C TYR A 68 10.22 -5.07 1.61
N ASP A 69 11.19 -5.31 0.73
CA ASP A 69 12.14 -4.31 0.22
C ASP A 69 11.89 -3.89 -1.22
N LYS A 70 10.90 -4.50 -1.89
CA LYS A 70 10.54 -4.16 -3.26
C LYS A 70 9.81 -2.82 -3.30
N LYS A 71 10.01 -2.09 -4.40
CA LYS A 71 9.32 -0.82 -4.68
C LYS A 71 7.94 -1.00 -5.32
N THR A 72 7.62 -2.22 -5.74
CA THR A 72 6.39 -2.56 -6.44
C THR A 72 5.73 -3.78 -5.82
N LEU A 73 4.40 -3.77 -5.74
CA LEU A 73 3.57 -4.93 -5.47
C LEU A 73 2.98 -5.42 -6.81
N SER A 74 3.07 -6.71 -7.11
CA SER A 74 2.48 -7.24 -8.34
C SER A 74 0.96 -7.39 -8.21
N TYR A 75 0.23 -7.25 -9.32
CA TYR A 75 -1.20 -7.55 -9.37
C TYR A 75 -1.51 -8.98 -8.93
N LYS A 76 -0.62 -9.93 -9.25
CA LYS A 76 -0.75 -11.31 -8.78
C LYS A 76 -0.69 -11.40 -7.26
N ASP A 77 0.23 -10.69 -6.61
CA ASP A 77 0.35 -10.68 -5.15
C ASP A 77 -0.86 -9.98 -4.51
N LEU A 78 -1.30 -8.85 -5.06
CA LEU A 78 -2.51 -8.16 -4.58
C LEU A 78 -3.74 -9.06 -4.68
N MET A 79 -3.96 -9.71 -5.83
CA MET A 79 -5.08 -10.62 -6.04
C MET A 79 -4.96 -11.91 -5.23
N ALA A 80 -3.76 -12.28 -4.76
CA ALA A 80 -3.60 -13.37 -3.81
C ALA A 80 -4.16 -13.02 -2.42
N GLY A 81 -4.48 -11.74 -2.18
CA GLY A 81 -4.90 -11.19 -0.90
C GLY A 81 -3.72 -11.03 0.05
N GLY A 82 -4.02 -10.66 1.30
CA GLY A 82 -3.02 -10.55 2.35
C GLY A 82 -2.97 -9.15 2.97
N THR A 83 -1.92 -8.91 3.76
CA THR A 83 -1.77 -7.67 4.51
C THR A 83 -0.43 -7.00 4.18
N LEU A 84 -0.52 -5.76 3.70
CA LEU A 84 0.59 -4.85 3.48
C LEU A 84 0.66 -3.86 4.66
N VAL A 85 1.73 -3.91 5.44
CA VAL A 85 1.91 -3.05 6.61
C VAL A 85 3.03 -2.06 6.35
N PHE A 86 2.71 -0.78 6.38
CA PHE A 86 3.68 0.32 6.38
C PHE A 86 4.00 0.69 7.83
N TYR A 87 5.27 0.82 8.16
CA TYR A 87 5.73 1.39 9.42
C TYR A 87 6.20 2.81 9.14
N MET A 88 5.53 3.78 9.76
CA MET A 88 5.76 5.20 9.50
C MET A 88 6.72 5.80 10.54
N THR A 89 7.49 6.79 10.10
CA THR A 89 8.47 7.52 10.93
C THR A 89 8.52 8.99 10.53
N GLY A 90 8.83 9.86 11.49
CA GLY A 90 9.10 11.28 11.24
C GLY A 90 10.55 11.56 10.84
N LYS A 91 11.41 10.53 10.88
CA LYS A 91 12.78 10.65 10.40
C LYS A 91 12.79 10.53 8.90
N GLN A 92 13.22 11.58 8.24
CA GLN A 92 13.46 11.55 6.80
C GLN A 92 14.62 10.57 6.51
N PRO A 93 14.40 9.55 5.68
CA PRO A 93 15.44 8.61 5.27
C PRO A 93 16.50 9.25 4.36
#